data_AF-A0A145WS01-F1
#
_entry.id   AF-A0A145WS01-F1
#
_cell.length_a   1.000
_cell.length_b   1.000
_cell.length_c   1.000
_cell.angle_alpha   90.00
_cell.angle_beta   90.00
_cell.angle_gamma   90.00
#
_symmetry.space_group_name_H-M   'P 1'
#
loop_
_entity.id
_entity.type
_entity.pdbx_description
1 polymer ?
#
loop_
_entity_poly.entity_id
_entity_poly.type
_entity_poly.pdbx_seq_one_letter_code
_entity_poly.pdbx_strand_id
1 'polypeptide(L)' 'MGDTVDVIAIVTKVDHERKRVYFDTICNINGERVIEGEAELYVPAPTEAGQAALEAAIINI' A
#
# COMPACT_ATOMS: atom_id res chain seq x y z
N MET A 1 14.15 14.20 17.06
CA MET A 1 12.77 13.74 17.38
C MET A 1 11.85 14.92 17.19
N GLY A 2 10.84 14.80 16.33
CA GLY A 2 9.93 15.90 15.98
C GLY A 2 9.76 16.13 14.48
N ASP A 3 10.53 15.43 13.64
CA ASP A 3 10.42 15.55 12.19
C ASP A 3 9.18 14.80 11.68
N THR A 4 8.54 15.37 10.66
CA THR A 4 7.48 14.68 9.90
C THR A 4 8.12 13.95 8.74
N VAL A 5 7.74 12.69 8.56
CA VAL A 5 8.25 11.84 7.48
C VAL A 5 7.13 11.62 6.48
N ASP A 6 7.37 12.03 5.23
CA ASP A 6 6.49 11.73 4.11
C ASP A 6 6.89 10.36 3.53
N VAL A 7 5.96 9.40 3.55
CA VAL A 7 6.21 8.03 3.07
C VAL A 7 5.45 7.79 1.77
N ILE A 8 6.17 7.33 0.77
CA ILE A 8 5.62 6.90 -0.52
C ILE A 8 5.86 5.40 -0.64
N ALA A 9 4.79 4.64 -0.84
CA ALA A 9 4.85 3.20 -1.15
C ALA A 9 4.37 2.98 -2.59
N ILE A 10 5.25 2.51 -3.45
CA ILE A 10 5.01 2.28 -4.87
C ILE A 10 4.82 0.79 -5.07
N VAL A 11 3.63 0.36 -5.52
CA VAL A 11 3.39 -1.05 -5.86
C VAL A 11 4.23 -1.41 -7.08
N THR A 12 5.15 -2.34 -6.91
CA THR A 12 6.02 -2.82 -8.00
C THR A 12 5.53 -4.14 -8.59
N LYS A 13 4.85 -4.97 -7.79
CA LYS A 13 4.28 -6.24 -8.25
C LYS A 13 3.10 -6.68 -7.40
N VAL A 14 2.11 -7.32 -8.05
CA VAL A 14 1.01 -8.02 -7.39
C VAL A 14 1.06 -9.50 -7.77
N ASP A 15 1.05 -10.38 -6.77
CA ASP A 15 0.97 -11.83 -6.90
C ASP A 15 -0.36 -12.31 -6.30
N HIS A 16 -1.35 -12.55 -7.17
CA HIS A 16 -2.68 -12.97 -6.75
C HIS A 16 -2.73 -14.41 -6.23
N GLU A 17 -1.84 -15.29 -6.71
CA GLU A 17 -1.81 -16.70 -6.31
C GLU A 17 -1.34 -16.81 -4.86
N ARG A 18 -0.24 -16.12 -4.54
CA ARG A 18 0.33 -16.08 -3.19
C ARG A 18 -0.32 -15.04 -2.29
N LYS A 19 -1.22 -14.22 -2.85
CA LYS A 19 -1.88 -13.08 -2.19
C LYS A 19 -0.87 -12.12 -1.57
N ARG A 20 0.12 -11.70 -2.37
CA ARG A 20 1.21 -10.82 -1.94
C ARG A 20 1.29 -9.59 -2.83
N VAL A 21 1.66 -8.46 -2.22
CA VAL A 21 1.96 -7.22 -2.92
C VAL A 21 3.36 -6.78 -2.52
N TYR A 22 4.15 -6.38 -3.51
CA TYR A 22 5.51 -5.91 -3.36
C TYR A 22 5.56 -4.40 -3.57
N PHE A 23 6.36 -3.71 -2.76
CA PHE A 23 6.47 -2.26 -2.77
C PHE A 23 7.91 -1.82 -2.74
N ASP A 24 8.20 -0.74 -3.46
CA ASP A 24 9.32 0.13 -3.14
C ASP A 24 8.80 1.20 -2.17
N THR A 25 9.57 1.48 -1.14
CA THR A 25 9.24 2.46 -0.09
C THR A 25 10.28 3.56 -0.11
N ILE A 26 9.80 4.79 -0.05
CA ILE A 26 10.61 6.00 -0.08
C ILE A 26 10.12 6.91 1.02
N CYS A 27 11.00 7.26 1.94
CA CYS A 27 10.72 8.21 3.00
C CYS A 27 11.47 9.50 2.74
N ASN A 28 10.77 10.62 2.87
CA ASN A 28 11.34 11.96 2.76
C ASN A 28 11.15 12.74 4.06
N ILE A 29 12.12 13.59 4.40
CA ILE A 29 11.99 14.59 5.45
C ILE A 29 12.33 15.94 4.81
N ASN A 30 11.43 16.93 4.94
CA ASN A 30 11.62 18.27 4.35
C ASN A 30 11.95 18.24 2.84
N GLY A 31 11.37 17.29 2.10
CA GLY A 31 11.59 17.11 0.66
C GLY A 31 12.89 16.39 0.27
N GLU A 32 13.74 16.02 1.25
CA GLU A 32 14.95 15.24 1.02
C GLU A 32 14.69 13.75 1.26
N ARG A 33 15.20 12.90 0.37
CA ARG A 33 15.06 11.45 0.47
C ARG A 33 16.04 10.90 1.51
N VAL A 34 15.51 10.25 2.55
CA VAL A 34 16.30 9.80 3.69
C VAL A 34 16.35 8.27 3.84
N ILE A 35 15.30 7.56 3.46
CA ILE A 35 15.23 6.09 3.53
C ILE A 35 14.62 5.56 2.25
N GLU A 36 15.21 4.50 1.72
CA GLU A 36 14.65 3.67 0.68
C GLU A 36 14.66 2.21 1.15
N GLY A 37 13.66 1.46 0.71
CA GLY A 37 13.62 0.03 0.99
C GLY A 37 12.57 -0.70 0.18
N GLU A 38 12.69 -2.01 0.17
CA GLU A 38 11.71 -2.92 -0.43
C GLU A 38 10.84 -3.52 0.67
N ALA A 39 9.54 -3.70 0.39
CA ALA A 39 8.59 -4.29 1.31
C ALA A 39 7.70 -5.32 0.61
N GLU A 40 7.25 -6.31 1.38
CA GLU A 40 6.33 -7.35 0.94
C GLU A 40 5.18 -7.46 1.95
N LEU A 41 3.94 -7.41 1.46
CA LEU A 41 2.73 -7.52 2.27
C LEU A 41 1.88 -8.69 1.81
N TYR A 42 1.45 -9.53 2.74
CA TYR A 42 0.38 -10.49 2.51
C TYR A 42 -0.99 -9.79 2.63
N VAL A 43 -1.84 -9.96 1.61
CA VAL A 43 -3.17 -9.35 1.56
C VAL A 43 -4.24 -10.45 1.61
N PRO A 44 -4.92 -10.65 2.75
CA PRO A 44 -5.97 -11.65 2.84
C PRO A 44 -7.16 -11.31 1.94
N ALA A 45 -8.03 -12.29 1.70
CA ALA A 45 -9.29 -12.03 1.00
C ALA A 45 -10.13 -11.00 1.78
N PRO A 46 -10.89 -10.13 1.10
CA PRO A 46 -11.79 -9.19 1.76
C PRO A 46 -12.73 -9.91 2.72
N THR A 47 -13.03 -9.28 3.85
CA THR A 47 -14.14 -9.71 4.70
C THR A 47 -15.48 -9.43 4.01
N GLU A 48 -16.57 -10.04 4.48
CA GLU A 48 -17.91 -9.77 3.95
C GLU A 48 -18.25 -8.27 3.94
N ALA A 49 -17.87 -7.55 5.00
CA ALA A 49 -18.02 -6.10 5.07
C ALA A 49 -17.16 -5.36 4.03
N GLY A 50 -15.92 -5.83 3.80
CA GLY A 50 -15.04 -5.26 2.77
C GLY A 50 -15.56 -5.51 1.35
N GLN A 51 -16.15 -6.68 1.12
CA GLN A 51 -16.76 -7.02 -0.17
C GLN A 51 -17.99 -6.15 -0.45
N ALA A 52 -18.86 -5.97 0.54
CA ALA A 52 -20.01 -5.08 0.43
C ALA A 52 -19.61 -3.62 0.16
N ALA A 53 -18.53 -3.14 0.78
CA ALA A 53 -17.99 -1.80 0.53
C ALA A 53 -17.46 -1.64 -0.91
N LEU A 54 -16.79 -2.67 -1.44
CA LEU A 54 -16.31 -2.68 -2.83
C LEU A 54 -17.48 -2.65 -3.83
N GLU A 55 -18.51 -3.46 -3.60
CA GLU A 55 -19.71 -3.50 -4.46
C GLU A 55 -20.43 -2.15 -4.48
N ALA A 56 -20.59 -1.50 -3.32
CA ALA A 56 -21.19 -0.17 -3.22
C ALA A 56 -20.40 0.91 -3.96
N ALA A 57 -19.06 0.80 -4.02
CA ALA A 57 -18.22 1.75 -4.73
C ALA A 57 -18.30 1.59 -6.26
N ILE A 58 -18.54 0.38 -6.77
CA ILE A 58 -18.62 0.09 -8.21
C ILE A 58 -19.96 0.52 -8.81
N ILE A 59 -21.06 0.48 -8.04
CA ILE A 59 -22.40 0.87 -8.52
C ILE A 59 -22.53 2.40 -8.77
N ASN A 60 -21.62 3.21 -8.22
CA ASN A 60 -21.61 4.66 -8.37
C ASN A 60 -20.74 5.17 -9.54
N ILE A 61 -20.33 4.31 -10.47
CA ILE A 61 -19.63 4.66 -11.74
C ILE A 61 -20.55 4.42 -12.93
#